data_AF-A0A7Y8FDQ6-F1
#
_entry.id   AF-A0A7Y8FDQ6-F1
#
_cell.length_a   1.000
_cell.length_b   1.000
_cell.length_c   1.000
_cell.angle_alpha   90.00
_cell.angle_beta   90.00
_cell.angle_gamma   90.00
#
_symmetry.space_group_name_H-M   'P 1'
#
loop_
_entity.id
_entity.type
_entity.pdbx_description
1 polymer ?
#
loop_
_entity_poly.entity_id
_entity_poly.type
_entity_poly.pdbx_seq_one_letter_code
_entity_poly.pdbx_strand_id
1 'polypeptide(L)'
;MSKLLPAFEGQKVTIATVDVSIGSQYPLHKFAQVPDFNRSEPLKIIKGFCQIFAIVYRSKAKYVISTGAAPGLLGLIAGKLMGKKTLWIDSIANPKQLSLSGRIAVYFVDELLTQWPSLSQNSRAQYKGRIV
;
A
#
# COMPACT_ATOMS: atom_id res chain seq x y z
N MET A 1 0.47 2.47 -9.37
CA MET A 1 -0.72 3.21 -8.90
C MET A 1 -1.59 3.72 -10.05
N SER A 2 -1.01 4.32 -11.11
CA SER A 2 -1.78 4.90 -12.24
C SER A 2 -2.90 4.01 -12.77
N LYS A 3 -2.63 2.72 -13.03
CA LYS A 3 -3.63 1.77 -13.52
C LYS A 3 -4.73 1.38 -12.51
N LEU A 4 -4.53 1.65 -11.23
CA LEU A 4 -5.52 1.40 -10.17
C LEU A 4 -6.43 2.60 -9.91
N LEU A 5 -6.01 3.82 -10.26
CA LEU A 5 -6.78 5.04 -9.99
C LEU A 5 -8.20 5.03 -10.56
N PRO A 6 -8.48 4.47 -11.76
CA PRO A 6 -9.84 4.37 -12.28
C PRO A 6 -10.81 3.62 -11.35
N ALA A 7 -10.33 2.66 -10.55
CA ALA A 7 -11.17 1.94 -9.58
C ALA A 7 -11.66 2.81 -8.41
N PHE A 8 -11.13 4.03 -8.27
CA PHE A 8 -11.46 4.97 -7.20
C PHE A 8 -12.11 6.26 -7.74
N GLU A 9 -12.63 6.24 -8.97
CA GLU A 9 -13.35 7.39 -9.53
C GLU A 9 -14.55 7.79 -8.65
N GLY A 10 -14.75 9.10 -8.48
CA GLY A 10 -15.75 9.66 -7.57
C GLY A 10 -15.40 9.54 -6.07
N GLN A 11 -14.27 8.94 -5.70
CA GLN A 11 -13.82 8.84 -4.31
C GLN A 11 -12.75 9.89 -3.97
N LYS A 12 -12.72 10.29 -2.70
CA LYS A 12 -11.65 11.15 -2.17
C LYS A 12 -10.39 10.32 -1.92
N VAL A 13 -9.39 10.47 -2.78
CA VAL A 13 -8.12 9.73 -2.70
C VAL A 13 -6.98 10.65 -2.28
N THR A 14 -6.20 10.18 -1.29
CA THR A 14 -4.89 10.74 -0.95
C THR A 14 -3.81 9.72 -1.33
N ILE A 15 -2.92 10.10 -2.25
CA ILE A 15 -1.83 9.26 -2.74
C ILE A 15 -0.58 9.55 -1.91
N ALA A 16 -0.12 8.54 -1.18
CA ALA A 16 1.12 8.60 -0.41
C ALA A 16 2.25 7.96 -1.24
N THR A 17 3.28 8.73 -1.58
CA THR A 17 4.35 8.31 -2.52
C THR A 17 5.70 8.94 -2.13
N VAL A 18 6.80 8.26 -2.47
CA VAL A 18 8.16 8.79 -2.26
C VAL A 18 8.40 9.98 -3.21
N ASP A 19 7.98 9.82 -4.46
CA ASP A 19 8.06 10.84 -5.49
C ASP A 19 6.70 11.53 -5.64
N VAL A 20 6.60 12.76 -5.15
CA VAL A 20 5.39 13.60 -5.27
C VAL A 20 5.32 14.36 -6.59
N SER A 21 6.39 14.40 -7.39
CA SER A 21 6.41 15.09 -8.67
C SER A 21 5.41 14.50 -9.67
N ILE A 22 5.09 13.21 -9.51
CA ILE A 22 4.04 12.50 -10.25
C ILE A 22 2.66 13.14 -10.08
N GLY A 23 2.46 13.95 -9.04
CA GLY A 23 1.18 14.60 -8.76
C GLY A 23 0.72 15.58 -9.84
N SER A 24 1.66 16.12 -10.62
CA SER A 24 1.35 16.93 -11.80
C SER A 24 0.48 16.19 -12.82
N GLN A 25 0.55 14.85 -12.88
CA GLN A 25 -0.24 14.01 -13.77
C GLN A 25 -1.65 13.72 -13.24
N TYR A 26 -1.93 14.01 -11.97
CA TYR A 26 -3.21 13.68 -11.31
C TYR A 26 -3.71 14.83 -10.43
N PRO A 27 -4.04 16.00 -11.01
CA PRO A 27 -4.34 17.22 -10.25
C PRO A 27 -5.58 17.13 -9.35
N LEU A 28 -6.46 16.14 -9.58
CA LEU A 28 -7.67 15.92 -8.80
C LEU A 28 -7.42 15.16 -7.48
N HIS A 29 -6.21 14.66 -7.24
CA HIS A 29 -5.87 13.88 -6.06
C HIS A 29 -4.94 14.64 -5.12
N LYS A 30 -5.09 14.39 -3.81
CA LYS A 30 -4.14 14.92 -2.83
C LYS A 30 -2.90 14.04 -2.78
N PHE A 31 -1.74 14.65 -2.66
CA PHE A 31 -0.47 13.93 -2.53
C PHE A 31 0.13 14.14 -1.13
N ALA A 32 0.74 13.10 -0.59
CA ALA A 32 1.53 13.14 0.62
C ALA A 32 2.87 12.45 0.36
N GLN A 33 3.97 13.10 0.73
CA GLN A 33 5.28 12.50 0.59
C GLN A 33 5.49 11.48 1.72
N VAL A 34 5.88 10.25 1.36
CA VAL A 34 6.42 9.29 2.33
C VAL A 34 7.94 9.30 2.24
N PRO A 35 8.65 9.11 3.37
CA PRO A 35 10.10 9.09 3.35
C PRO A 35 10.61 7.85 2.62
N ASP A 36 11.73 8.01 1.92
CA ASP A 36 12.48 6.90 1.35
C ASP A 36 13.44 6.33 2.39
N PHE A 37 13.40 5.02 2.58
CA PHE A 37 14.26 4.32 3.52
C PHE A 37 14.42 2.86 3.14
N ASN A 38 15.58 2.31 3.47
CA ASN A 38 15.89 0.90 3.26
C ASN A 38 15.75 0.09 4.55
N ARG A 39 15.61 -1.23 4.39
CA ARG A 39 15.52 -2.20 5.49
C ARG A 39 16.69 -2.13 6.48
N SER A 40 17.85 -1.65 6.04
CA SER A 40 19.09 -1.56 6.82
C SER A 40 19.17 -0.28 7.66
N GLU A 41 18.13 0.57 7.67
CA GLU A 41 18.16 1.89 8.30
C GLU A 41 17.10 2.00 9.42
N PRO A 42 17.27 1.28 10.56
CA PRO A 42 16.23 1.14 11.58
C PRO A 42 15.75 2.48 12.18
N LEU A 43 16.66 3.44 12.39
CA LEU A 43 16.29 4.77 12.86
C LEU A 43 15.43 5.54 11.85
N LYS A 44 15.72 5.40 10.54
CA LYS A 44 14.90 5.99 9.48
C LYS A 44 13.56 5.29 9.34
N ILE A 45 13.50 3.98 9.58
CA ILE A 45 12.24 3.22 9.62
C ILE A 45 11.33 3.74 10.74
N ILE A 46 11.86 3.96 11.95
CA ILE A 46 11.06 4.47 13.08
C ILE A 46 10.55 5.88 12.77
N LYS A 47 11.44 6.79 12.36
CA LYS A 47 11.04 8.16 11.97
C LYS A 47 10.03 8.14 10.81
N GLY A 48 10.26 7.27 9.83
CA GLY A 48 9.38 7.10 8.68
C GLY A 48 8.02 6.55 9.07
N PHE A 49 7.95 5.61 10.00
CA PHE A 49 6.71 5.11 10.56
C PHE A 49 5.91 6.24 11.22
N CYS A 50 6.54 7.08 12.06
CA CYS A 50 5.85 8.21 12.68
C CYS A 50 5.27 9.19 11.64
N GLN A 51 6.02 9.49 10.57
CA GLN A 51 5.55 10.35 9.49
C GLN A 51 4.37 9.71 8.74
N ILE A 52 4.49 8.44 8.36
CA ILE A 52 3.44 7.69 7.66
C ILE A 52 2.18 7.59 8.54
N PHE A 53 2.35 7.31 9.84
CA PHE A 53 1.25 7.30 10.80
C PHE A 53 0.52 8.65 10.81
N ALA A 54 1.26 9.75 10.85
CA ALA A 54 0.67 11.07 10.84
C ALA A 54 -0.05 11.41 9.51
N ILE A 55 0.46 10.91 8.37
CA ILE A 55 -0.21 11.02 7.06
C ILE A 55 -1.55 10.26 7.09
N VAL A 56 -1.53 9.01 7.55
CA VAL A 56 -2.72 8.15 7.63
C VAL A 56 -3.74 8.71 8.63
N TYR A 57 -3.30 9.35 9.71
CA TYR A 57 -4.17 10.04 10.66
C TYR A 57 -4.84 11.26 10.02
N ARG A 58 -4.06 12.16 9.40
CA ARG A 58 -4.56 13.43 8.83
C ARG A 58 -5.39 13.25 7.55
N SER A 59 -5.19 12.16 6.81
CA SER A 59 -5.93 11.90 5.57
C SER A 59 -7.43 11.71 5.78
N LYS A 60 -7.86 11.37 7.01
CA LYS A 60 -9.23 10.94 7.36
C LYS A 60 -9.72 9.75 6.51
N ALA A 61 -8.79 8.96 5.97
CA ALA A 61 -9.14 7.82 5.13
C ALA A 61 -9.87 6.74 5.94
N LYS A 62 -10.89 6.11 5.35
CA LYS A 62 -11.54 4.92 5.92
C LYS A 62 -10.85 3.62 5.50
N TYR A 63 -10.17 3.67 4.36
CA TYR A 63 -9.45 2.56 3.73
C TYR A 63 -7.99 2.96 3.52
N VAL A 64 -7.07 2.04 3.80
CA VAL A 64 -5.65 2.17 3.48
C VAL A 64 -5.29 1.05 2.52
N ILE A 65 -4.81 1.42 1.34
CA ILE A 65 -4.50 0.48 0.26
C ILE A 65 -3.03 0.63 -0.07
N SER A 66 -2.31 -0.48 -0.22
CA SER A 66 -0.90 -0.43 -0.60
C SER A 66 -0.51 -1.46 -1.64
N THR A 67 0.30 -1.01 -2.58
CA THR A 67 1.05 -1.84 -3.53
C THR A 67 2.57 -1.71 -3.31
N GLY A 68 2.98 -0.92 -2.30
CA GLY A 68 4.36 -0.48 -2.12
C GLY A 68 5.13 -1.34 -1.12
N ALA A 69 6.47 -1.32 -1.18
CA ALA A 69 7.36 -2.16 -0.37
C ALA A 69 7.32 -1.87 1.14
N ALA A 70 8.40 -1.33 1.73
CA ALA A 70 8.46 -1.09 3.17
C ALA A 70 7.55 0.08 3.62
N PRO A 71 7.57 1.27 2.98
CA PRO A 71 6.67 2.37 3.34
C PRO A 71 5.19 1.99 3.23
N GLY A 72 4.85 1.21 2.21
CA GLY A 72 3.49 0.72 1.99
C GLY A 72 2.97 -0.19 3.10
N LEU A 73 3.80 -1.15 3.52
CA LEU A 73 3.51 -2.02 4.65
C LEU A 73 3.31 -1.23 5.94
N LEU A 74 4.19 -0.27 6.22
CA LEU A 74 4.07 0.62 7.39
C LEU A 74 2.77 1.43 7.37
N GLY A 75 2.34 1.89 6.19
CA GLY A 75 1.05 2.56 6.00
C GLY A 75 -0.13 1.67 6.40
N LEU A 76 -0.09 0.39 6.04
CA LEU A 76 -1.14 -0.56 6.41
C LEU A 76 -1.13 -0.88 7.89
N ILE A 77 0.04 -1.01 8.52
CA ILE A 77 0.16 -1.15 9.98
C ILE A 77 -0.46 0.07 10.67
N ALA A 78 -0.11 1.29 10.25
CA ALA A 78 -0.71 2.50 10.78
C ALA A 78 -2.23 2.54 10.58
N GLY A 79 -2.73 2.10 9.43
CA GLY A 79 -4.16 1.95 9.16
C GLY A 79 -4.84 1.00 10.13
N LYS A 80 -4.26 -0.20 10.31
CA LYS A 80 -4.80 -1.23 11.19
C LYS A 80 -4.85 -0.79 12.65
N LEU A 81 -3.79 -0.14 13.15
CA LEU A 81 -3.74 0.43 14.49
C LEU A 81 -4.81 1.51 14.75
N MET A 82 -5.29 2.16 13.69
CA MET A 82 -6.36 3.16 13.75
C MET A 82 -7.74 2.58 13.44
N GLY A 83 -7.89 1.26 13.36
CA GLY A 83 -9.17 0.60 13.04
C GLY A 83 -9.66 0.83 11.59
N LYS A 84 -8.78 1.25 10.68
CA LYS A 84 -9.11 1.43 9.26
C LYS A 84 -9.14 0.08 8.55
N LYS A 85 -9.92 -0.01 7.47
CA LYS A 85 -9.88 -1.17 6.57
C LYS A 85 -8.61 -1.14 5.73
N THR A 86 -7.96 -2.29 5.59
CA THR A 86 -6.61 -2.41 5.02
C THR A 86 -6.59 -3.41 3.88
N LEU A 87 -6.01 -3.00 2.75
CA LEU A 87 -5.89 -3.81 1.54
C LEU A 87 -4.44 -3.83 1.05
N TRP A 88 -3.87 -5.03 0.94
CA TRP A 88 -2.61 -5.26 0.25
C TRP A 88 -2.88 -5.72 -1.18
N ILE A 89 -2.29 -5.07 -2.17
CA ILE A 89 -2.29 -5.53 -3.56
C ILE A 89 -0.85 -5.89 -3.93
N ASP A 90 -0.57 -7.18 -4.07
CA ASP A 90 0.78 -7.65 -4.32
C ASP A 90 1.27 -7.27 -5.72
N SER A 91 2.56 -6.94 -5.80
CA SER A 91 3.21 -6.60 -7.05
C SER A 91 3.34 -7.82 -7.96
N ILE A 92 3.34 -7.60 -9.28
CA ILE A 92 3.51 -8.63 -10.30
C ILE A 92 4.92 -9.26 -10.32
N ALA A 93 5.86 -8.74 -9.52
CA ALA A 93 7.28 -9.04 -9.61
C ALA A 93 7.67 -10.54 -9.48
N ASN A 94 6.87 -11.39 -8.83
CA ASN A 94 7.20 -12.81 -8.66
C ASN A 94 5.96 -13.71 -8.73
N PRO A 95 5.88 -14.66 -9.69
CA PRO A 95 4.77 -15.61 -9.79
C PRO A 95 4.82 -16.78 -8.80
N LYS A 96 5.97 -17.00 -8.15
CA LYS A 96 6.21 -18.16 -7.26
C LYS A 96 5.86 -17.88 -5.80
N GLN A 97 5.97 -16.63 -5.35
CA GLN A 97 5.71 -16.25 -3.97
C GLN A 97 5.30 -14.78 -3.87
N LEU A 98 4.52 -14.46 -2.83
CA LEU A 98 4.23 -13.08 -2.48
C LEU A 98 5.53 -12.30 -2.21
N SER A 99 5.50 -10.98 -2.47
CA SER A 99 6.58 -10.08 -2.07
C SER A 99 6.90 -10.20 -0.58
N LEU A 100 8.11 -9.80 -0.16
CA LEU A 100 8.49 -9.88 1.26
C LEU A 100 7.48 -9.13 2.15
N SER A 101 7.12 -7.91 1.77
CA SER A 101 6.09 -7.13 2.46
C SER A 101 4.72 -7.81 2.38
N GLY A 102 4.36 -8.41 1.25
CA GLY A 102 3.11 -9.16 1.10
C GLY A 102 3.00 -10.36 2.03
N ARG A 103 4.11 -11.08 2.25
CA ARG A 103 4.18 -12.17 3.23
C ARG A 103 4.03 -11.71 4.67
N ILE A 104 4.34 -10.44 4.98
CA ILE A 104 4.09 -9.86 6.30
C ILE A 104 2.64 -9.35 6.37
N ALA A 105 2.17 -8.69 5.31
CA ALA A 105 0.83 -8.15 5.22
C ALA A 105 -0.25 -9.23 5.41
N VAL A 106 -0.04 -10.44 4.89
CA VAL A 106 -0.97 -11.57 4.97
C VAL A 106 -1.40 -11.94 6.39
N TYR A 107 -0.67 -11.51 7.43
CA TYR A 107 -1.06 -11.81 8.80
C TYR A 107 -2.07 -10.82 9.39
N PHE A 108 -2.13 -9.58 8.88
CA PHE A 108 -2.89 -8.52 9.57
C PHE A 108 -3.83 -7.72 8.69
N VAL A 109 -3.62 -7.66 7.37
CA VAL A 109 -4.52 -6.88 6.49
C VAL A 109 -5.91 -7.49 6.46
N ASP A 110 -6.94 -6.70 6.17
CA ASP A 110 -8.31 -7.21 6.03
C ASP A 110 -8.45 -7.99 4.71
N GLU A 111 -7.87 -7.47 3.64
CA GLU A 111 -7.86 -8.12 2.32
C GLU A 111 -6.46 -8.13 1.71
N LEU A 112 -6.17 -9.20 0.98
CA LEU A 112 -4.93 -9.35 0.21
C LEU A 112 -5.26 -9.83 -1.20
N LEU A 113 -4.84 -9.06 -2.20
CA LEU A 113 -5.00 -9.40 -3.61
C LEU A 113 -3.65 -9.78 -4.22
N THR A 114 -3.67 -10.82 -5.05
CA THR A 114 -2.54 -11.24 -5.87
C THR A 114 -2.91 -11.18 -7.35
N GLN A 115 -1.91 -10.93 -8.20
CA GLN A 115 -2.06 -10.94 -9.66
C GLN A 115 -1.67 -12.29 -10.28
N TRP A 116 -1.38 -13.30 -9.45
CA TRP A 116 -1.03 -14.65 -9.87
C TRP A 116 -2.00 -15.68 -9.29
N PRO A 117 -2.77 -16.42 -10.12
CA PRO A 117 -3.74 -17.41 -9.65
C PRO A 117 -3.11 -18.51 -8.76
N SER A 118 -1.87 -18.91 -9.05
CA SER A 118 -1.13 -19.90 -8.26
C SER A 118 -0.96 -19.49 -6.80
N LEU A 119 -0.80 -18.19 -6.53
CA LEU A 119 -0.57 -17.67 -5.18
C LEU A 119 -1.84 -17.62 -4.32
N SER A 120 -3.03 -17.70 -4.94
CA SER A 120 -4.30 -17.76 -4.21
C SER A 120 -4.72 -19.16 -3.79
N GLN A 121 -4.05 -20.22 -4.27
CA GLN A 121 -4.49 -21.60 -4.00
C GLN A 121 -4.25 -22.04 -2.55
N ASN A 122 -3.18 -21.57 -1.92
CA ASN A 122 -2.75 -22.01 -0.58
C ASN A 122 -2.44 -20.82 0.35
N SER A 123 -3.09 -19.68 0.16
CA SER A 123 -2.90 -18.51 1.02
C SER A 123 -4.19 -17.71 1.16
N ARG A 124 -4.20 -16.75 2.09
CA ARG A 124 -5.31 -15.77 2.21
C ARG A 124 -5.38 -14.80 1.03
N ALA A 125 -4.42 -14.86 0.10
CA ALA A 125 -4.42 -14.04 -1.11
C ALA A 125 -5.60 -14.42 -2.01
N GLN A 126 -6.29 -13.42 -2.54
CA GLN A 126 -7.33 -13.62 -3.54
C GLN A 126 -6.83 -13.17 -4.90
N TYR A 127 -7.05 -14.00 -5.92
CA TYR A 127 -6.82 -13.59 -7.30
C TYR A 127 -8.08 -12.89 -7.84
N LYS A 128 -7.91 -11.67 -8.39
CA LYS A 128 -9.01 -10.86 -8.96
C LYS A 128 -8.69 -10.33 -10.36
N GLY A 129 -7.75 -10.97 -11.04
CA GLY A 129 -7.25 -10.51 -12.34
C GLY A 129 -5.86 -9.89 -12.26
N ARG A 130 -5.40 -9.37 -13.40
CA ARG A 130 -4.06 -8.82 -13.58
C ARG A 130 -4.14 -7.50 -14.32
N ILE A 131 -3.38 -6.52 -13.85
CA ILE A 131 -3.32 -5.17 -14.40
C ILE A 131 -1.95 -5.01 -15.04
N VAL A 132 -1.80 -5.56 -16.25
CA VAL A 132 -0.57 -5.50 -17.08
C VAL A 132 -0.57 -4.33 -18.04
#